data_AF-J3F196-F1
#
_entry.id   AF-J3F196-F1
#
_cell.length_a   1.000
_cell.length_b   1.000
_cell.length_c   1.000
_cell.angle_alpha   90.00
_cell.angle_beta   90.00
_cell.angle_gamma   90.00
#
_symmetry.space_group_name_H-M   'P 1'
#
loop_
_entity.id
_entity.type
_entity.pdbx_description
1 polymer ?
#
loop_
_entity_poly.entity_id
_entity_poly.type
_entity_poly.pdbx_seq_one_letter_code
_entity_poly.pdbx_strand_id
1 'polypeptide(L)' 'MNTLSADSLKLDSQLCFKLYAASRAVIRAYKPMLDQLGLTYPQYLAMLVLWEWQGAA' A
#
# COMPACT_ATOMS: atom_id res chain seq x y z
N MET A 1 -22.93 2.24 -27.96
CA MET A 1 -21.62 2.46 -27.28
C MET A 1 -21.89 3.15 -25.95
N ASN A 2 -21.28 2.62 -24.89
CA ASN A 2 -21.68 2.74 -23.47
C ASN A 2 -22.01 4.15 -22.97
N THR A 3 -23.23 4.32 -22.45
CA THR A 3 -23.63 5.44 -21.60
C THR A 3 -23.13 5.17 -20.17
N LEU A 4 -21.86 5.46 -19.90
CA LEU A 4 -21.38 5.53 -18.51
C LEU A 4 -22.06 6.73 -17.84
N SER A 5 -22.87 6.48 -16.81
CA SER A 5 -23.54 7.54 -16.07
C SER A 5 -22.50 8.38 -15.31
N ALA A 6 -22.74 9.69 -15.15
CA ALA A 6 -21.79 10.58 -14.46
C ALA A 6 -21.43 10.07 -13.04
N ASP A 7 -22.33 9.34 -12.39
CA ASP A 7 -22.10 8.71 -11.09
C ASP A 7 -21.06 7.57 -11.12
N SER A 8 -20.91 6.87 -12.25
CA SER A 8 -19.91 5.80 -12.38
C SER A 8 -18.50 6.34 -12.56
N LEU A 9 -18.33 7.65 -12.82
CA LEU A 9 -17.02 8.32 -12.93
C LEU A 9 -16.62 9.04 -11.63
N LYS A 10 -17.49 9.09 -10.63
CA LYS A 10 -17.15 9.64 -9.31
C LYS A 10 -16.04 8.82 -8.67
N LEU A 11 -15.16 9.51 -7.97
CA LEU A 11 -14.00 8.92 -7.29
C LEU A 11 -14.41 7.87 -6.25
N ASP A 12 -15.48 8.16 -5.51
CA ASP A 12 -16.07 7.24 -4.52
C ASP A 12 -16.72 6.00 -5.15
N SER A 13 -16.98 6.00 -6.45
CA SER A 13 -17.44 4.83 -7.20
C SER A 13 -16.27 3.97 -7.70
N GLN A 14 -15.02 4.45 -7.62
CA GLN A 14 -13.85 3.74 -8.12
C GLN A 14 -13.21 2.86 -7.03
N LEU A 15 -13.33 1.54 -7.18
CA LEU A 15 -12.65 0.58 -6.30
C LEU A 15 -11.13 0.77 -6.34
N CYS A 16 -10.55 1.04 -7.52
CA CYS A 16 -9.12 1.26 -7.66
C CYS A 16 -8.62 2.44 -6.81
N PHE A 17 -9.42 3.52 -6.73
CA PHE A 17 -9.08 4.68 -5.93
C PHE A 17 -9.18 4.39 -4.43
N LYS A 18 -10.23 3.69 -4.01
CA LYS A 18 -10.38 3.25 -2.61
C LYS A 18 -9.20 2.38 -2.17
N LEU A 19 -8.79 1.43 -3.00
CA LEU A 19 -7.64 0.56 -2.73
C LEU A 19 -6.33 1.35 -2.66
N TYR A 20 -6.13 2.30 -3.58
CA TYR A 20 -4.97 3.19 -3.56
C TYR A 20 -4.92 4.03 -2.28
N ALA A 21 -6.03 4.63 -1.89
CA ALA A 21 -6.13 5.44 -0.67
C ALA A 21 -5.83 4.59 0.58
N ALA A 22 -6.38 3.37 0.66
CA ALA A 22 -6.11 2.43 1.73
C ALA A 22 -4.63 2.04 1.79
N SER A 23 -4.02 1.65 0.66
CA SER A 23 -2.59 1.32 0.57
C SER A 23 -1.71 2.48 1.06
N ARG A 24 -2.01 3.72 0.65
CA ARG A 24 -1.30 4.91 1.12
C ARG A 24 -1.47 5.16 2.61
N ALA A 25 -2.64 4.89 3.17
CA ALA A 25 -2.88 5.01 4.61
C ALA A 25 -2.05 4.00 5.40
N VAL A 26 -1.98 2.74 4.93
CA VAL A 26 -1.11 1.70 5.51
C VAL A 26 0.35 2.16 5.48
N ILE A 27 0.88 2.55 4.32
CA ILE A 27 2.27 3.01 4.19
C ILE A 27 2.59 4.16 5.17
N ARG A 28 1.67 5.12 5.34
CA ARG A 28 1.84 6.22 6.32
C ARG A 28 1.88 5.73 7.76
N ALA A 29 1.06 4.74 8.11
CA ALA A 29 1.05 4.18 9.46
C ALA A 29 2.38 3.50 9.82
N TYR A 30 3.06 2.87 8.84
CA TYR A 30 4.37 2.26 9.06
C TYR A 30 5.52 3.28 9.16
N LYS A 31 5.34 4.51 8.65
CA LYS A 31 6.44 5.48 8.52
C LYS A 31 7.19 5.78 9.84
N PRO A 32 6.53 6.06 10.98
CA PRO A 32 7.26 6.39 12.21
C PRO A 32 8.16 5.26 12.71
N MET A 33 7.71 4.00 12.59
CA MET A 33 8.50 2.83 12.96
C MET A 33 9.67 2.63 12.00
N LEU A 34 9.43 2.78 10.69
CA LEU A 34 10.46 2.61 9.68
C LEU A 34 11.53 3.71 9.74
N ASP A 35 11.15 4.95 10.08
CA ASP A 35 12.08 6.05 10.27
C ASP A 35 13.04 5.76 11.44
N GLN A 36 12.60 5.07 12.51
CA GLN A 36 13.48 4.64 13.62
C GLN A 36 14.47 3.55 13.19
N LEU A 37 14.09 2.70 12.24
CA LEU A 37 14.93 1.64 11.68
C LEU A 37 15.82 2.12 10.52
N GLY A 38 15.65 3.37 10.07
CA GLY A 38 16.35 3.90 8.90
C GLY A 38 15.93 3.22 7.58
N LEU A 39 14.70 2.70 7.51
CA LEU A 39 14.19 1.97 6.35
C LEU A 39 13.10 2.74 5.60
N THR A 40 13.01 2.51 4.29
CA THR A 40 11.82 2.84 3.50
C THR A 40 10.84 1.67 3.47
N TYR A 41 9.57 1.93 3.13
CA TYR A 41 8.57 0.86 3.03
C TYR A 41 8.97 -0.27 2.04
N PRO A 42 9.52 0.01 0.83
CA PRO A 42 10.00 -1.06 -0.04
C PRO A 42 11.21 -1.83 0.53
N GLN A 43 12.15 -1.14 1.19
CA GLN A 43 13.28 -1.81 1.84
C GLN A 43 12.79 -2.72 2.98
N TYR A 44 11.81 -2.28 3.76
CA TYR A 44 11.18 -3.11 4.78
C TYR A 44 10.56 -4.39 4.20
N LEU A 45 9.87 -4.31 3.05
CA LEU A 45 9.33 -5.51 2.40
C LEU A 45 10.44 -6.48 1.96
N ALA A 46 11.56 -5.98 1.43
CA ALA A 46 12.70 -6.83 1.12
C ALA A 46 13.29 -7.48 2.38
N MET A 47 13.41 -6.72 3.48
CA MET A 47 13.88 -7.23 4.77
C MET A 47 12.95 -8.32 5.33
N LEU A 48 11.63 -8.17 5.20
CA LEU A 48 10.67 -9.22 5.61
C LEU A 48 10.95 -10.54 4.90
N VAL A 49 11.18 -10.52 3.59
CA VAL A 49 11.52 -11.71 2.81
C VAL A 49 12.87 -12.29 3.25
N LEU A 50 13.89 -11.45 3.42
CA LEU A 50 15.21 -11.90 3.86
C LEU A 50 15.19 -12.52 5.27
N TRP A 51 14.44 -11.94 6.21
CA TRP A 51 14.28 -12.46 7.56
C TRP A 51 13.52 -13.78 7.59
N GLU A 52 12.48 -13.92 6.77
CA GLU A 52 11.75 -15.19 6.62
C GLU A 52 12.68 -16.29 6.11
N TRP A 53 13.51 -15.99 5.11
CA TRP A 53 14.47 -16.95 4.55
C TRP A 53 15.61 -17.30 5.50
N GLN A 54 16.13 -16.34 6.27
CA GLN A 54 17.21 -16.60 7.25
C GLN A 54 16.70 -17.31 8.51
N GLY A 55 15.46 -17.06 8.91
CA GLY A 55 14.82 -17.71 10.07
C GLY A 55 14.30 -19.13 9.80
N ALA A 56 14.27 -19.56 8.53
CA ALA A 56 13.91 -20.91 8.12
C ALA A 56 15.13 -21.88 8.07
N ALA A 57 16.16 -21.60 8.87
CA ALA A 57 17.31 -22.48 9.10
C ALA A 57 17.17 -23.25 10.43
#